data_AF-A0A961RGU1-F1
#
_entry.id   AF-A0A961RGU1-F1
#
_cell.length_a   1.000
_cell.length_b   1.000
_cell.length_c   1.000
_cell.angle_alpha   90.00
_cell.angle_beta   90.00
_cell.angle_gamma   90.00
#
_symmetry.space_group_name_H-M   'P 1'
#
loop_
_entity.id
_entity.type
_entity.pdbx_description
1 polymer ?
#
loop_
_entity_poly.entity_id
_entity_poly.type
_entity_poly.pdbx_seq_one_letter_code
_entity_poly.pdbx_strand_id
1 'polypeptide(L)' 'EAAVAGKSDTLEGLKENVIVGRLIPAGTGGVMNKVRRLANQRDDLIIEEKRKIADANARIADMSGEAAE' A
#
# COMPACT_ATOMS: atom_id res chain seq x y z
N GLU A 1 10.68 -12.12 -30.07
CA GLU A 1 10.47 -13.02 -28.91
C GLU A 1 9.59 -12.42 -27.81
N ALA A 2 9.94 -11.29 -27.19
CA ALA A 2 9.15 -10.71 -26.09
C ALA A 2 7.68 -10.40 -26.45
N ALA A 3 7.43 -9.78 -27.62
CA ALA A 3 6.07 -9.47 -28.09
C ALA A 3 5.24 -10.73 -28.41
N VAL A 4 5.88 -11.78 -28.95
CA VAL A 4 5.20 -13.05 -29.30
C VAL A 4 4.84 -13.85 -28.05
N ALA A 5 5.67 -13.76 -27.01
CA ALA A 5 5.44 -14.41 -25.72
C ALA A 5 4.63 -13.57 -24.72
N GLY A 6 4.22 -12.34 -25.08
CA GLY A 6 3.46 -11.45 -24.19
C GLY A 6 4.20 -11.07 -22.90
N LYS A 7 5.53 -10.96 -22.93
CA LYS A 7 6.33 -10.67 -21.72
C LYS A 7 6.06 -9.24 -21.23
N SER A 8 5.81 -9.12 -19.93
CA SER A 8 5.67 -7.83 -19.24
C SER A 8 6.91 -7.55 -18.41
N ASP A 9 7.34 -6.28 -18.38
CA ASP A 9 8.50 -5.82 -17.63
C ASP A 9 8.06 -5.23 -16.30
N THR A 10 8.66 -5.69 -15.19
CA THR A 10 8.35 -5.20 -13.84
C THR A 10 9.08 -3.90 -13.50
N LEU A 11 10.06 -3.48 -14.31
CA LEU A 11 10.82 -2.24 -14.21
C LEU A 11 11.49 -2.11 -12.84
N GLU A 12 12.13 -3.19 -12.40
CA GLU A 12 12.86 -3.26 -11.13
C GLU A 12 14.32 -2.82 -11.30
N GLY A 13 14.84 -2.88 -12.53
CA GLY A 13 16.23 -2.59 -12.85
C GLY A 13 16.51 -1.11 -13.09
N LEU A 14 17.79 -0.74 -13.02
CA LEU A 14 18.23 0.63 -13.32
C LEU A 14 18.01 0.98 -14.80
N LYS A 15 18.43 0.10 -15.72
CA LYS A 15 18.35 0.35 -17.16
C LYS A 15 16.91 0.56 -17.65
N GLU A 16 16.01 -0.31 -17.21
CA GLU A 16 14.58 -0.28 -17.51
C GLU A 16 13.95 1.06 -17.12
N ASN A 17 14.20 1.52 -15.89
CA ASN A 17 13.68 2.79 -15.40
C ASN A 17 14.28 3.99 -16.13
N VAL A 18 15.57 3.94 -16.50
CA VAL A 18 16.22 4.99 -17.31
C VAL A 18 15.56 5.10 -18.68
N ILE A 19 15.29 3.97 -19.35
CA ILE A 19 14.68 3.96 -20.69
C ILE A 19 13.26 4.55 -20.65
N VAL A 20 12.49 4.27 -19.61
CA VAL A 20 11.09 4.70 -19.46
C VAL A 20 10.99 6.11 -18.84
N GLY A 21 12.09 6.68 -18.35
CA GLY A 21 12.12 8.02 -17.74
C GLY A 21 11.52 8.10 -16.33
N ARG A 22 11.51 6.98 -15.59
CA ARG A 22 11.08 6.94 -14.19
C ARG A 22 12.28 7.08 -13.26
N LEU A 23 11.99 7.40 -12.00
CA LEU A 23 13.02 7.52 -10.98
C LEU A 23 13.70 6.16 -10.75
N ILE A 24 15.03 6.13 -10.92
CA ILE A 24 15.81 4.89 -10.81
C ILE A 24 15.83 4.34 -9.37
N PRO A 25 15.96 3.02 -9.18
CA PRO A 25 16.00 2.38 -7.85
C PRO A 25 17.36 2.54 -7.14
N ALA A 26 18.07 3.65 -7.36
CA ALA A 26 19.39 3.92 -6.81
C ALA A 26 19.48 5.35 -6.25
N GLY A 27 20.43 5.58 -5.35
CA GLY A 27 20.63 6.89 -4.70
C GLY A 27 19.33 7.42 -4.08
N THR A 28 19.00 8.69 -4.39
CA THR A 28 17.76 9.33 -3.93
C THR A 28 16.51 8.56 -4.33
N GLY A 29 16.48 7.94 -5.51
CA GLY A 29 15.33 7.17 -5.97
C GLY A 29 15.07 5.91 -5.15
N GLY A 30 16.12 5.20 -4.75
CA GLY A 30 16.02 4.08 -3.82
C GLY A 30 15.53 4.52 -2.42
N VAL A 31 16.01 5.66 -1.93
CA VAL A 31 15.57 6.22 -0.64
C VAL A 31 14.08 6.60 -0.69
N MET A 32 13.63 7.29 -1.74
CA MET A 32 12.22 7.66 -1.91
C MET A 32 11.32 6.43 -1.99
N ASN A 33 11.75 5.37 -2.67
CA ASN A 33 11.01 4.10 -2.71
C ASN A 33 10.87 3.47 -1.32
N LYS A 34 11.93 3.49 -0.51
CA LYS A 34 11.88 2.98 0.88
C LYS A 34 10.94 3.81 1.76
N VAL A 35 11.00 5.14 1.65
CA VAL A 35 10.12 6.05 2.41
C VAL A 35 8.65 5.82 2.02
N ARG A 36 8.36 5.75 0.71
CA ARG A 36 7.01 5.46 0.20
C ARG A 36 6.49 4.11 0.73
N ARG A 37 7.32 3.07 0.72
CA ARG A 37 6.93 1.76 1.27
C ARG A 37 6.58 1.84 2.75
N LEU A 38 7.38 2.54 3.54
CA LEU A 38 7.12 2.72 4.97
C LEU A 38 5.86 3.54 5.24
N ALA A 39 5.60 4.58 4.45
CA ALA A 39 4.39 5.38 4.54
C ALA A 39 3.15 4.50 4.28
N ASN A 40 3.13 3.76 3.17
CA ASN A 40 2.03 2.86 2.85
C ASN A 40 1.78 1.83 3.96
N GLN A 41 2.84 1.20 4.48
CA GLN A 41 2.70 0.24 5.59
C GLN A 41 2.08 0.86 6.84
N ARG A 42 2.43 2.10 7.16
CA ARG A 42 1.84 2.80 8.31
C ARG A 42 0.39 3.16 8.05
N ASP A 43 0.07 3.62 6.85
CA ASP A 43 -1.28 3.97 6.45
C ASP A 43 -2.20 2.73 6.53
N ASP A 44 -1.73 1.57 6.05
CA ASP A 44 -2.46 0.30 6.13
C ASP A 44 -2.79 -0.08 7.59
N LEU A 45 -1.81 0.04 8.50
CA LEU A 45 -2.01 -0.24 9.92
C LEU A 45 -3.03 0.72 10.56
N ILE A 46 -2.98 2.01 10.21
CA ILE A 46 -3.92 3.01 10.72
C ILE A 46 -5.34 2.72 10.22
N ILE A 47 -5.49 2.33 8.95
CA ILE A 47 -6.79 1.97 8.38
C ILE A 47 -7.36 0.73 9.09
N GLU A 48 -6.52 -0.28 9.33
CA GLU A 48 -6.93 -1.49 10.04
C GLU A 48 -7.37 -1.19 11.48
N GLU A 49 -6.60 -0.37 12.20
CA GLU A 49 -6.95 0.00 13.57
C GLU A 49 -8.25 0.81 13.64
N LYS A 50 -8.43 1.76 12.72
CA LYS A 50 -9.70 2.50 12.60
C LYS A 50 -10.88 1.59 12.31
N ARG A 51 -10.68 0.56 11.47
CA ARG A 51 -11.72 -0.44 11.19
C ARG A 51 -12.08 -1.23 12.46
N LYS A 52 -11.09 -1.70 13.22
CA LYS A 52 -11.32 -2.40 14.49
C LYS A 52 -12.06 -1.54 15.51
N ILE A 53 -11.66 -0.27 15.64
CA ILE A 53 -12.34 0.69 16.54
C ILE A 53 -13.78 0.93 16.07
N ALA A 54 -14.01 1.11 14.77
CA ALA A 54 -15.35 1.30 14.22
C ALA A 54 -16.23 0.05 14.46
N ASP A 55 -15.71 -1.15 14.24
CA ASP A 55 -16.41 -2.41 14.49
C ASP A 55 -16.72 -2.58 15.98
N ALA A 56 -15.77 -2.25 16.87
CA ALA A 56 -15.97 -2.29 18.32
C ALA A 56 -17.05 -1.29 18.76
N ASN A 57 -17.01 -0.05 18.25
CA ASN A 57 -18.02 0.97 18.54
C ASN A 57 -19.40 0.55 18.03
N ALA A 58 -19.49 -0.07 16.85
CA ALA A 58 -20.75 -0.58 16.32
C ALA A 58 -21.34 -1.68 17.22
N ARG A 59 -20.51 -2.61 17.71
CA ARG A 59 -20.95 -3.65 18.65
C ARG A 59 -21.41 -3.07 20.00
N ILE A 60 -20.70 -2.07 20.52
CA ILE A 60 -21.10 -1.39 21.77
C ILE A 60 -22.45 -0.68 21.59
N ALA A 61 -22.66 -0.01 20.45
CA ALA A 61 -23.93 0.65 20.16
C ALA A 61 -25.08 -0.35 20.08
N ASP A 62 -24.88 -1.50 19.43
CA ASP A 62 -25.87 -2.59 19.34
C ASP A 62 -26.25 -3.15 20.73
N MET A 63 -25.25 -3.44 21.57
CA MET A 63 -25.49 -3.90 22.95
C MET A 63 -26.19 -2.86 23.84
N SER A 64 -25.93 -1.56 23.61
CA SER A 64 -26.60 -0.49 24.36
C SER A 64 -28.06 -0.27 23.94
N GLY A 65 -28.41 -0.66 22.71
CA GLY A 65 -29.79 -0.65 22.21
C GLY A 65 -30.63 -1.77 22.80
N GLU A 66 -30.08 -2.99 22.91
CA GLU A 66 -30.79 -4.14 23.50
C GLU A 66 -31.00 -4.03 25.03
N ALA A 67 -30.16 -3.27 25.75
CA ALA A 67 -30.31 -3.09 27.19
C ALA A 67 -31.34 -2.00 27.59
N ALA A 68 -31.85 -1.24 26.63
CA ALA A 68 -32.78 -0.12 26.85
C ALA A 68 -34.25 -0.46 26.54
N GLU A 69 -34.52 -1.70 26.08
CA GLU A 69 -35.87 -2.27 25.91
C GLU A 69 -36.15 -3.32 27.00
#